data_AF-A0A3L6PLR5-F1
#
_entry.id   AF-A0A3L6PLR5-F1
#
_cell.length_a   1.000
_cell.length_b   1.000
_cell.length_c   1.000
_cell.angle_alpha   90.00
_cell.angle_beta   90.00
_cell.angle_gamma   90.00
#
_symmetry.space_group_name_H-M   'P 1'
#
loop_
_entity.id
_entity.type
_entity.pdbx_description
1 polymer ?
#
loop_
_entity_poly.entity_id
_entity_poly.type
_entity_poly.pdbx_seq_one_letter_code
_entity_poly.pdbx_strand_id
1 'polypeptide(L)'
;MAAAAAARDGQTALALRLAKYLALQPAADDDDAADPGAAAAHGRGGNAVFSPAAVHAALALVAAGAARGATRDQLLAFLGAPSTAALARRVSQRVLGEGRGYRTLGGPHVLFGGGVWVDDSRGGLTDAFRGIAAESYNSQRVQTVSFTDEPKEAVKTINESVKKATNSLIEGIVCESDVVGVATDIVLTNVVYFKGVWQHSFHPHGTWPGTFFCLNGSHTEASFMTAFGACLDGFKVLKLPYMPWRLVMCEEVQEFRSYEARYSMLVFLPDAHDGITAMVDVVTTAPASLQGILDQMTERTVRVKLPKFEISFKWDDLEVDLRRLGRLGLSLPFSTEEADLRGMCVADDIVAEGDEQQRRPMSLRKVAHMAVVKVSEAGSEGGELNSYLRGRPELTPDFVEFVADRPFTFLIQEEWSGVFVFAGHVLDPTK
;
A
#
# COMPACT_ATOMS: atom_id res chain seq x y z
N MET A 1 -12.79 1.05 -23.34
CA MET A 1 -13.55 1.11 -22.07
C MET A 1 -13.52 -0.21 -21.29
N ALA A 2 -13.89 -1.36 -21.85
CA ALA A 2 -13.93 -2.65 -21.13
C ALA A 2 -12.59 -3.07 -20.50
N ALA A 3 -11.46 -2.90 -21.19
CA ALA A 3 -10.14 -3.18 -20.64
C ALA A 3 -9.70 -2.21 -19.53
N ALA A 4 -10.25 -0.99 -19.48
CA ALA A 4 -9.97 -0.02 -18.42
C ALA A 4 -10.78 -0.33 -17.16
N ALA A 5 -12.03 -0.81 -17.32
CA ALA A 5 -12.88 -1.31 -16.25
C ALA A 5 -12.33 -2.63 -15.66
N ALA A 6 -12.08 -3.65 -16.50
CA ALA A 6 -11.46 -4.92 -16.05
C ALA A 6 -10.06 -4.72 -15.42
N ALA A 7 -9.34 -3.67 -15.81
CA ALA A 7 -8.05 -3.31 -15.21
C ALA A 7 -8.17 -2.51 -13.90
N ARG A 8 -9.30 -1.83 -13.64
CA ARG A 8 -9.63 -1.32 -12.30
C ARG A 8 -9.93 -2.50 -11.38
N ASP A 9 -10.60 -3.52 -11.90
CA ASP A 9 -11.10 -4.65 -11.11
C ASP A 9 -9.98 -5.45 -10.42
N GLY A 10 -8.84 -5.73 -11.07
CA GLY A 10 -7.78 -6.56 -10.47
C GLY A 10 -7.04 -5.91 -9.29
N GLN A 11 -6.57 -4.67 -9.46
CA GLN A 11 -5.85 -3.92 -8.41
C GLN A 11 -6.78 -3.56 -7.25
N THR A 12 -7.97 -3.06 -7.57
CA THR A 12 -8.97 -2.74 -6.56
C THR A 12 -9.46 -4.00 -5.84
N ALA A 13 -9.70 -5.12 -6.54
CA ALA A 13 -10.06 -6.36 -5.88
C ALA A 13 -8.96 -6.86 -4.93
N LEU A 14 -7.68 -6.78 -5.33
CA LEU A 14 -6.57 -7.13 -4.43
C LEU A 14 -6.54 -6.23 -3.20
N ALA A 15 -6.68 -4.91 -3.39
CA ALA A 15 -6.76 -3.94 -2.29
C ALA A 15 -7.86 -4.29 -1.29
N LEU A 16 -9.06 -4.56 -1.81
CA LEU A 16 -10.23 -4.87 -1.00
C LEU A 16 -10.09 -6.22 -0.28
N ARG A 17 -9.54 -7.25 -0.93
CA ARG A 17 -9.28 -8.56 -0.29
C ARG A 17 -8.27 -8.45 0.85
N LEU A 18 -7.16 -7.75 0.63
CA LEU A 18 -6.12 -7.56 1.64
C LEU A 18 -6.62 -6.69 2.81
N ALA A 19 -7.37 -5.64 2.52
CA ALA A 19 -7.99 -4.80 3.55
C ALA A 19 -9.00 -5.59 4.39
N LYS A 20 -9.84 -6.40 3.74
CA LYS A 20 -10.75 -7.32 4.43
C LYS A 20 -10.01 -8.33 5.29
N TYR A 21 -8.94 -8.92 4.75
CA TYR A 21 -8.14 -9.91 5.47
C TYR A 21 -7.52 -9.32 6.75
N LEU A 22 -6.94 -8.13 6.67
CA LEU A 22 -6.34 -7.45 7.83
C LEU A 22 -7.37 -7.01 8.87
N ALA A 23 -8.56 -6.56 8.43
CA ALA A 23 -9.61 -6.12 9.34
C ALA A 23 -10.28 -7.28 10.10
N LEU A 24 -10.22 -8.50 9.56
CA LEU A 24 -10.89 -9.69 10.12
C LEU A 24 -9.99 -10.57 10.99
N GLN A 25 -8.72 -10.23 11.18
CA GLN A 25 -7.85 -11.01 12.07
C GLN A 25 -8.30 -10.81 13.53
N PRO A 26 -8.62 -11.87 14.28
CA PRO A 26 -8.82 -11.74 15.72
C PRO A 26 -7.53 -11.21 16.38
N ALA A 27 -7.67 -10.41 17.43
CA ALA A 27 -6.57 -10.20 18.37
C ALA A 27 -6.09 -11.57 18.85
N ALA A 28 -4.79 -11.81 18.88
CA ALA A 28 -4.28 -13.08 19.38
C ALA A 28 -4.85 -13.35 20.78
N ASP A 29 -5.38 -14.55 21.02
CA ASP A 29 -5.75 -14.99 22.36
C ASP A 29 -4.52 -14.90 23.25
N ASP A 30 -4.67 -14.32 24.45
CA ASP A 30 -3.59 -14.06 25.43
C ASP A 30 -2.81 -15.32 25.90
N ASP A 31 -3.20 -16.52 25.46
CA ASP A 31 -2.58 -17.80 25.85
C ASP A 31 -1.26 -18.11 25.11
N ASP A 32 -0.92 -17.42 24.02
CA ASP A 32 0.39 -17.53 23.33
C ASP A 32 1.41 -16.45 23.78
N ALA A 33 1.12 -15.72 24.88
CA ALA A 33 1.94 -14.65 25.43
C ALA A 33 3.26 -15.12 26.11
N ALA A 34 4.03 -15.98 25.45
CA ALA A 34 5.41 -16.26 25.84
C ALA A 34 6.38 -15.16 25.35
N ASP A 35 5.97 -14.29 24.41
CA ASP A 35 6.79 -13.16 23.96
C ASP A 35 5.95 -11.90 23.65
N PRO A 36 5.90 -10.90 24.54
CA PRO A 36 5.19 -9.64 24.30
C PRO A 36 5.76 -8.82 23.13
N GLY A 37 6.96 -9.15 22.62
CA GLY A 37 7.53 -8.54 21.42
C GLY A 37 6.92 -9.05 20.10
N ALA A 38 6.40 -10.28 20.09
CA ALA A 38 5.84 -10.91 18.89
C ALA A 38 4.40 -10.43 18.57
N ALA A 39 3.62 -10.06 19.59
CA ALA A 39 2.26 -9.55 19.42
C ALA A 39 2.23 -8.19 18.69
N ALA A 40 3.25 -7.34 18.90
CA ALA A 40 3.40 -6.06 18.19
C ALA A 40 3.82 -6.22 16.72
N ALA A 41 4.47 -7.33 16.36
CA ALA A 41 5.05 -7.55 15.03
C ALA A 41 4.03 -7.96 13.96
N HIS A 42 2.83 -8.41 14.33
CA HIS A 42 1.88 -9.04 13.38
C HIS A 42 0.65 -8.21 13.02
N GLY A 43 0.46 -6.99 13.56
CA GLY A 43 -0.74 -6.18 13.31
C GLY A 43 -2.07 -6.80 13.75
N ARG A 44 -2.04 -7.95 14.43
CA ARG A 44 -3.22 -8.68 14.89
C ARG A 44 -3.83 -7.90 16.05
N GLY A 45 -4.93 -7.21 15.79
CA GLY A 45 -5.61 -6.35 16.77
C GLY A 45 -5.05 -4.93 16.92
N GLY A 46 -4.16 -4.46 16.03
CA GLY A 46 -3.57 -3.12 16.05
C GLY A 46 -3.92 -2.27 14.82
N ASN A 47 -3.38 -1.04 14.78
CA ASN A 47 -3.41 -0.22 13.56
C ASN A 47 -2.71 -0.95 12.41
N ALA A 48 -3.26 -0.87 11.21
CA ALA A 48 -2.64 -1.46 10.03
C ALA A 48 -2.66 -0.47 8.87
N VAL A 49 -1.61 -0.51 8.06
CA VAL A 49 -1.55 0.25 6.81
C VAL A 49 -0.69 -0.51 5.81
N PHE A 50 -1.10 -0.57 4.56
CA PHE A 50 -0.31 -1.18 3.50
C PHE A 50 -0.57 -0.47 2.17
N SER A 51 0.24 -0.75 1.16
CA SER A 51 0.00 -0.25 -0.20
C SER A 51 -0.40 -1.38 -1.14
N PRO A 52 -1.70 -1.48 -1.45
CA PRO A 52 -2.18 -2.43 -2.45
C PRO A 52 -1.51 -2.24 -3.81
N ALA A 53 -1.37 -0.99 -4.25
CA ALA A 53 -0.72 -0.66 -5.51
C ALA A 53 0.72 -1.16 -5.55
N ALA A 54 1.45 -1.03 -4.44
CA ALA A 54 2.83 -1.46 -4.38
C ALA A 54 3.00 -2.98 -4.30
N VAL A 55 2.17 -3.66 -3.49
CA VAL A 55 2.14 -5.13 -3.46
C VAL A 55 1.77 -5.68 -4.85
N HIS A 56 0.80 -5.07 -5.53
CA HIS A 56 0.43 -5.45 -6.89
C HIS A 56 1.59 -5.29 -7.88
N ALA A 57 2.31 -4.17 -7.83
CA ALA A 57 3.47 -3.92 -8.68
C ALA A 57 4.63 -4.89 -8.40
N ALA A 58 4.89 -5.18 -7.12
CA ALA A 58 5.93 -6.11 -6.68
C ALA A 58 5.64 -7.54 -7.17
N LEU A 59 4.41 -8.03 -6.99
CA LEU A 59 3.98 -9.34 -7.51
C LEU A 59 3.94 -9.37 -9.05
N ALA A 60 3.61 -8.25 -9.68
CA ALA A 60 3.65 -8.13 -11.14
C ALA A 60 5.09 -8.22 -11.69
N LEU A 61 6.09 -7.75 -10.94
CA LEU A 61 7.50 -7.93 -11.29
C LEU A 61 7.91 -9.40 -11.12
N VAL A 62 7.47 -10.07 -10.06
CA VAL A 62 7.66 -11.52 -9.90
C VAL A 62 7.06 -12.29 -11.08
N ALA A 63 5.86 -11.92 -11.52
CA ALA A 63 5.20 -12.51 -12.69
C ALA A 63 5.99 -12.32 -14.00
N ALA A 64 6.78 -11.26 -14.13
CA ALA A 64 7.66 -11.07 -15.29
C ALA A 64 8.85 -12.05 -15.30
N GLY A 65 9.27 -12.52 -14.12
CA GLY A 65 10.30 -13.56 -13.98
C GLY A 65 9.79 -14.99 -14.15
N ALA A 66 8.47 -15.19 -14.19
CA ALA A 66 7.86 -16.48 -14.49
C ALA A 66 7.82 -16.69 -16.01
N ALA A 67 8.70 -17.54 -16.55
CA ALA A 67 8.85 -17.72 -17.99
C ALA A 67 7.57 -18.28 -18.65
N ARG A 68 7.07 -19.43 -18.15
CA ARG A 68 5.87 -20.14 -18.64
C ARG A 68 5.24 -20.98 -17.51
N GLY A 69 4.06 -21.56 -17.77
CA GLY A 69 3.46 -22.58 -16.89
C GLY A 69 2.56 -22.06 -15.77
N ALA A 70 2.16 -22.97 -14.89
CA ALA A 70 1.10 -22.76 -13.90
C ALA A 70 1.38 -21.62 -12.92
N THR A 71 2.64 -21.41 -12.52
CA THR A 71 3.05 -20.32 -11.62
C THR A 71 2.72 -18.94 -12.21
N ARG A 72 3.05 -18.72 -13.48
CA ARG A 72 2.73 -17.47 -14.19
C ARG A 72 1.22 -17.30 -14.31
N ASP A 73 0.51 -18.36 -14.69
CA ASP A 73 -0.93 -18.28 -14.94
C ASP A 73 -1.71 -17.99 -13.63
N GLN A 74 -1.28 -18.56 -12.49
CA GLN A 74 -1.83 -18.22 -11.18
C GLN A 74 -1.52 -16.77 -10.78
N LEU A 75 -0.30 -16.27 -11.02
CA LEU A 75 0.06 -14.86 -10.77
C LEU A 75 -0.80 -13.90 -11.61
N LEU A 76 -0.99 -14.20 -12.90
CA LEU A 76 -1.81 -13.40 -13.79
C LEU A 76 -3.29 -13.40 -13.37
N ALA A 77 -3.84 -14.56 -13.02
CA ALA A 77 -5.20 -14.68 -12.52
C ALA A 77 -5.39 -13.91 -11.19
N PHE A 78 -4.45 -14.07 -10.26
CA PHE A 78 -4.45 -13.36 -8.97
C PHE A 78 -4.43 -11.84 -9.15
N LEU A 79 -3.58 -11.34 -10.04
CA LEU A 79 -3.40 -9.91 -10.31
C LEU A 79 -4.42 -9.33 -11.30
N GLY A 80 -5.35 -10.15 -11.81
CA GLY A 80 -6.39 -9.75 -12.76
C GLY A 80 -5.81 -9.29 -14.10
N ALA A 81 -4.93 -10.09 -14.69
CA ALA A 81 -4.20 -9.77 -15.92
C ALA A 81 -4.35 -10.84 -17.00
N PRO A 82 -4.48 -10.46 -18.28
CA PRO A 82 -4.42 -11.42 -19.37
C PRO A 82 -2.98 -11.82 -19.75
N SER A 83 -1.98 -11.00 -19.40
CA SER A 83 -0.56 -11.25 -19.72
C SER A 83 0.39 -10.43 -18.86
N THR A 84 1.66 -10.83 -18.82
CA THR A 84 2.75 -10.09 -18.14
C THR A 84 2.99 -8.73 -18.78
N ALA A 85 2.90 -8.63 -20.12
CA ALA A 85 2.97 -7.35 -20.83
C ALA A 85 1.81 -6.41 -20.44
N ALA A 86 0.61 -6.94 -20.22
CA ALA A 86 -0.52 -6.16 -19.73
C ALA A 86 -0.31 -5.70 -18.28
N LEU A 87 0.37 -6.49 -17.44
CA LEU A 87 0.79 -6.06 -16.10
C LEU A 87 1.82 -4.95 -16.14
N ALA A 88 2.92 -5.16 -16.87
CA ALA A 88 4.00 -4.19 -17.04
C ALA A 88 3.45 -2.82 -17.47
N ARG A 89 2.62 -2.80 -18.52
CA ARG A 89 1.95 -1.58 -18.99
C ARG A 89 1.06 -0.93 -17.92
N ARG A 90 0.38 -1.71 -17.09
CA ARG A 90 -0.49 -1.16 -16.03
C ARG A 90 0.34 -0.55 -14.91
N VAL A 91 1.41 -1.22 -14.49
CA VAL A 91 2.31 -0.72 -13.45
C VAL A 91 2.97 0.58 -13.92
N SER A 92 3.55 0.61 -15.12
CA SER A 92 4.19 1.81 -15.66
C SER A 92 3.21 2.98 -15.83
N GLN A 93 1.99 2.73 -16.31
CA GLN A 93 1.01 3.80 -16.58
C GLN A 93 0.27 4.31 -15.33
N ARG A 94 -0.02 3.44 -14.36
CA ARG A 94 -0.94 3.77 -13.25
C ARG A 94 -0.28 3.79 -11.87
N VAL A 95 0.81 3.05 -11.67
CA VAL A 95 1.47 2.93 -10.37
C VAL A 95 2.74 3.77 -10.32
N LEU A 96 3.54 3.79 -11.39
CA LEU A 96 4.83 4.50 -11.44
C LEU A 96 4.78 5.82 -12.21
N GLY A 97 3.79 6.01 -13.09
CA GLY A 97 3.50 7.32 -13.69
C GLY A 97 4.48 7.82 -14.76
N GLU A 98 5.31 6.94 -15.37
CA GLU A 98 6.38 7.32 -16.31
C GLU A 98 5.92 7.98 -17.63
N GLY A 99 4.61 8.12 -17.86
CA GLY A 99 4.08 8.90 -18.98
C GLY A 99 3.72 10.36 -18.67
N ARG A 100 3.93 10.86 -17.44
CA ARG A 100 3.35 12.13 -16.98
C ARG A 100 4.31 13.10 -16.28
N GLY A 101 5.62 12.84 -16.27
CA GLY A 101 6.61 13.80 -15.79
C GLY A 101 6.51 14.13 -14.29
N TYR A 102 6.13 13.16 -13.45
CA TYR A 102 6.08 13.31 -12.00
C TYR A 102 7.50 13.44 -11.41
N ARG A 103 8.02 14.67 -11.35
CA ARG A 103 9.09 15.04 -10.40
C ARG A 103 8.40 15.35 -9.07
N THR A 104 8.53 14.43 -8.12
CA THR A 104 7.78 14.38 -6.85
C THR A 104 8.33 15.35 -5.80
N LEU A 105 7.52 16.33 -5.37
CA LEU A 105 7.64 17.02 -4.08
C LEU A 105 6.26 17.61 -3.67
N GLY A 106 5.19 16.85 -3.85
CA GLY A 106 3.82 17.25 -3.48
C GLY A 106 2.79 16.26 -4.03
N GLY A 107 2.13 15.52 -3.12
CA GLY A 107 1.46 14.25 -3.41
C GLY A 107 2.28 13.05 -2.88
N PRO A 108 1.73 11.81 -2.83
CA PRO A 108 2.41 10.66 -2.23
C PRO A 108 3.81 10.48 -2.81
N HIS A 109 4.82 10.63 -1.95
CA HIS A 109 6.14 10.09 -2.21
C HIS A 109 6.10 8.56 -2.07
N VAL A 110 5.48 7.87 -3.02
CA VAL A 110 5.56 6.39 -3.09
C VAL A 110 6.99 6.03 -3.48
N LEU A 111 7.86 6.01 -2.48
CA LEU A 111 9.21 5.51 -2.62
C LEU A 111 9.11 4.00 -2.72
N PHE A 112 9.10 3.47 -3.94
CA PHE A 112 9.32 2.06 -4.18
C PHE A 112 10.77 1.72 -3.82
N GLY A 113 10.99 1.47 -2.52
CA GLY A 113 12.25 0.95 -1.98
C GLY A 113 12.37 -0.57 -2.11
N GLY A 114 11.36 -1.20 -2.73
CA GLY A 114 11.29 -2.63 -2.94
C GLY A 114 12.23 -3.14 -4.02
N GLY A 115 12.75 -4.34 -3.83
CA GLY A 115 13.67 -5.00 -4.73
C GLY A 115 13.41 -6.50 -4.82
N VAL A 116 13.90 -7.11 -5.89
CA VAL A 116 13.93 -8.57 -6.05
C VAL A 116 15.37 -9.01 -5.82
N TRP A 117 15.55 -9.84 -4.81
CA TRP A 117 16.85 -10.31 -4.35
C TRP A 117 16.93 -11.79 -4.61
N VAL A 118 17.89 -12.21 -5.42
CA VAL A 118 18.02 -13.59 -5.87
C VAL A 118 19.34 -14.18 -5.39
N ASP A 119 19.29 -15.43 -4.94
CA ASP A 119 20.49 -16.15 -4.50
C ASP A 119 21.50 -16.33 -5.63
N ASP A 120 22.77 -16.11 -5.33
CA ASP A 120 23.88 -16.28 -6.28
C ASP A 120 24.08 -17.71 -6.75
N SER A 121 23.67 -18.71 -5.96
CA SER A 121 23.66 -20.12 -6.38
C SER A 121 22.81 -20.39 -7.62
N ARG A 122 21.94 -19.45 -8.02
CA ARG A 122 21.13 -19.51 -9.25
C ARG A 122 21.84 -18.98 -10.49
N GLY A 123 23.15 -18.71 -10.41
CA GLY A 123 23.98 -18.30 -11.56
C GLY A 123 23.74 -16.86 -12.03
N GLY A 124 23.13 -16.03 -11.19
CA GLY A 124 22.85 -14.62 -11.48
C GLY A 124 21.58 -14.39 -12.31
N LEU A 125 21.22 -13.11 -12.44
CA LEU A 125 20.01 -12.66 -13.12
C LEU A 125 20.22 -12.46 -14.62
N THR A 126 19.20 -12.77 -15.44
CA THR A 126 19.25 -12.53 -16.89
C THR A 126 19.17 -11.05 -17.24
N ASP A 127 19.83 -10.64 -18.32
CA ASP A 127 19.75 -9.27 -18.83
C ASP A 127 18.34 -8.90 -19.27
N ALA A 128 17.58 -9.87 -19.80
CA ALA A 128 16.19 -9.69 -20.19
C ALA A 128 15.31 -9.33 -18.99
N PHE A 129 15.45 -10.03 -17.86
CA PHE A 129 14.69 -9.73 -16.65
C PHE A 129 15.11 -8.39 -16.04
N ARG A 130 16.41 -8.08 -16.01
CA ARG A 130 16.92 -6.75 -15.58
C ARG A 130 16.33 -5.62 -16.44
N GLY A 131 16.28 -5.81 -17.77
CA GLY A 131 15.69 -4.86 -18.70
C GLY A 131 14.22 -4.60 -18.42
N ILE A 132 13.41 -5.66 -18.27
CA ILE A 132 11.98 -5.55 -17.94
C ILE A 132 11.79 -4.82 -16.60
N ALA A 133 12.56 -5.19 -15.58
CA ALA A 133 12.48 -4.58 -14.26
C ALA A 133 12.80 -3.08 -14.28
N ALA A 134 13.83 -2.69 -15.04
CA ALA A 134 14.22 -1.29 -15.19
C ALA A 134 13.17 -0.49 -15.98
N GLU A 135 12.73 -0.99 -17.14
CA GLU A 135 11.86 -0.25 -18.07
C GLU A 135 10.40 -0.18 -17.63
N SER A 136 9.86 -1.25 -17.04
CA SER A 136 8.42 -1.35 -16.76
C SER A 136 8.06 -1.14 -15.30
N TYR A 137 9.03 -1.32 -14.41
CA TYR A 137 8.82 -1.29 -12.96
C TYR A 137 9.68 -0.24 -12.25
N ASN A 138 10.44 0.58 -13.00
CA ASN A 138 11.43 1.54 -12.50
C ASN A 138 12.28 0.95 -11.35
N SER A 139 12.52 -0.36 -11.43
CA SER A 139 13.17 -1.12 -10.37
C SER A 139 14.64 -1.23 -10.72
N GLN A 140 15.41 -0.31 -10.14
CA GLN A 140 16.88 -0.38 -10.17
C GLN A 140 17.44 -1.41 -9.16
N ARG A 141 16.56 -2.12 -8.43
CA ARG A 141 16.90 -2.95 -7.27
C ARG A 141 16.59 -4.42 -7.50
N VAL A 142 16.92 -4.92 -8.69
CA VAL A 142 16.97 -6.36 -8.96
C VAL A 142 18.43 -6.79 -8.85
N GLN A 143 18.77 -7.49 -7.77
CA GLN A 143 20.15 -7.79 -7.40
C GLN A 143 20.32 -9.25 -7.02
N THR A 144 21.56 -9.71 -7.15
CA THR A 144 21.98 -11.04 -6.71
C THR A 144 22.71 -10.88 -5.38
N VAL A 145 22.40 -11.73 -4.41
CA VAL A 145 23.00 -11.76 -3.07
C VAL A 145 23.25 -13.22 -2.67
N SER A 146 24.08 -13.47 -1.66
CA SER A 146 24.31 -14.83 -1.17
C SER A 146 23.51 -15.10 0.10
N PHE A 147 22.33 -15.72 -0.03
CA PHE A 147 21.56 -16.19 1.12
C PHE A 147 22.12 -17.50 1.66
N THR A 148 22.69 -18.33 0.77
CA THR A 148 23.23 -19.64 1.14
C THR A 148 24.55 -19.55 1.89
N ASP A 149 25.53 -18.80 1.34
CA ASP A 149 26.89 -18.76 1.90
C ASP A 149 27.11 -17.58 2.87
N GLU A 150 26.48 -16.42 2.60
CA GLU A 150 26.68 -15.19 3.38
C GLU A 150 25.36 -14.50 3.84
N PRO A 151 24.45 -15.19 4.54
CA PRO A 151 23.11 -14.68 4.86
C PRO A 151 23.11 -13.35 5.62
N LYS A 152 24.11 -13.12 6.49
CA LYS A 152 24.25 -11.87 7.27
C LYS A 152 24.56 -10.67 6.37
N GLU A 153 25.49 -10.83 5.45
CA GLU A 153 25.84 -9.76 4.50
C GLU A 153 24.72 -9.54 3.48
N ALA A 154 23.97 -10.59 3.10
CA ALA A 154 22.77 -10.45 2.28
C ALA A 154 21.71 -9.57 2.98
N VAL A 155 21.36 -9.86 4.24
CA VAL A 155 20.41 -9.06 5.03
C VAL A 155 20.87 -7.61 5.17
N LYS A 156 22.15 -7.40 5.47
CA LYS A 156 22.75 -6.07 5.56
C LYS A 156 22.64 -5.30 4.25
N THR A 157 22.99 -5.94 3.12
CA THR A 157 22.90 -5.36 1.78
C THR A 157 21.46 -4.94 1.44
N ILE A 158 20.48 -5.80 1.75
CA ILE A 158 19.07 -5.52 1.52
C ILE A 158 18.62 -4.30 2.34
N ASN A 159 18.93 -4.29 3.65
CA ASN A 159 18.52 -3.22 4.55
C ASN A 159 19.21 -1.89 4.24
N GLU A 160 20.51 -1.89 3.88
CA GLU A 160 21.22 -0.70 3.45
C GLU A 160 20.63 -0.10 2.15
N SER A 161 20.22 -0.95 1.21
CA SER A 161 19.55 -0.53 -0.02
C SER A 161 18.20 0.12 0.26
N VAL A 162 17.40 -0.47 1.15
CA VAL A 162 16.12 0.08 1.61
C VAL A 162 16.31 1.40 2.35
N LYS A 163 17.27 1.47 3.28
CA LYS A 163 17.60 2.68 4.02
C LYS A 163 17.99 3.82 3.10
N LYS A 164 18.86 3.54 2.12
CA LYS A 164 19.24 4.52 1.09
C LYS A 164 18.05 4.94 0.23
N ALA A 165 17.20 4.00 -0.17
CA ALA A 165 16.02 4.27 -0.99
C ALA A 165 14.98 5.15 -0.28
N THR A 166 14.92 5.05 1.05
CA THR A 166 13.94 5.76 1.88
C THR A 166 14.51 7.00 2.55
N ASN A 167 15.73 7.44 2.21
CA ASN A 167 16.43 8.54 2.88
C ASN A 167 16.49 8.35 4.41
N SER A 168 16.76 7.12 4.85
CA SER A 168 16.82 6.71 6.25
C SER A 168 15.49 6.82 7.02
N LEU A 169 14.35 6.93 6.34
CA LEU A 169 13.05 6.82 7.00
C LEU A 169 12.76 5.40 7.48
N ILE A 170 13.32 4.39 6.81
CA ILE A 170 13.16 2.97 7.15
C ILE A 170 14.55 2.34 7.27
N GLU A 171 14.88 1.90 8.49
CA GLU A 171 16.21 1.38 8.86
C GLU A 171 16.46 -0.06 8.38
N GLY A 172 15.39 -0.86 8.24
CA GLY A 172 15.49 -2.25 7.78
C GLY A 172 14.11 -2.86 7.56
N ILE A 173 14.08 -3.95 6.78
CA ILE A 173 12.86 -4.65 6.39
C ILE A 173 12.95 -6.17 6.55
N VAL A 174 14.14 -6.75 6.54
CA VAL A 174 14.38 -8.20 6.75
C VAL A 174 15.38 -8.43 7.88
N CYS A 175 15.30 -9.59 8.52
CA CYS A 175 16.26 -10.07 9.51
C CYS A 175 16.87 -11.42 9.09
N GLU A 176 17.89 -11.88 9.83
CA GLU A 176 18.59 -13.13 9.52
C GLU A 176 17.64 -14.35 9.51
N SER A 177 16.66 -14.40 10.41
CA SER A 177 15.68 -15.50 10.45
C SER A 177 14.76 -15.55 9.23
N ASP A 178 14.64 -14.46 8.45
CA ASP A 178 13.86 -14.46 7.20
C ASP A 178 14.56 -15.20 6.06
N VAL A 179 15.88 -15.41 6.16
CA VAL A 179 16.71 -15.94 5.05
C VAL A 179 17.48 -17.20 5.41
N VAL A 180 17.66 -17.49 6.71
CA VAL A 180 18.41 -18.65 7.21
C VAL A 180 17.51 -19.88 7.41
N GLY A 181 18.02 -21.07 7.09
CA GLY A 181 17.45 -22.37 7.51
C GLY A 181 16.71 -23.15 6.42
N VAL A 182 16.41 -22.53 5.28
CA VAL A 182 15.86 -23.17 4.08
C VAL A 182 16.58 -22.58 2.87
N ALA A 183 16.71 -23.32 1.77
CA ALA A 183 17.30 -22.79 0.55
C ALA A 183 16.46 -21.61 0.02
N THR A 184 16.95 -20.40 0.27
CA THR A 184 16.27 -19.13 -0.02
C THR A 184 16.61 -18.69 -1.43
N ASP A 185 15.72 -18.91 -2.40
CA ASP A 185 16.00 -18.55 -3.80
C ASP A 185 15.73 -17.07 -4.08
N ILE A 186 14.58 -16.55 -3.61
CA ILE A 186 14.12 -15.19 -3.89
C ILE A 186 13.49 -14.56 -2.66
N VAL A 187 13.91 -13.33 -2.35
CA VAL A 187 13.27 -12.42 -1.40
C VAL A 187 12.72 -11.22 -2.17
N LEU A 188 11.46 -10.89 -1.93
CA LEU A 188 10.83 -9.66 -2.43
C LEU A 188 10.70 -8.68 -1.27
N THR A 189 11.31 -7.51 -1.39
CA THR A 189 11.07 -6.40 -0.47
C THR A 189 10.14 -5.40 -1.14
N ASN A 190 9.24 -4.80 -0.36
CA ASN A 190 8.39 -3.71 -0.79
C ASN A 190 8.26 -2.69 0.34
N VAL A 191 8.63 -1.46 0.05
CA VAL A 191 8.60 -0.38 1.03
C VAL A 191 7.86 0.78 0.42
N VAL A 192 7.01 1.42 1.22
CA VAL A 192 6.25 2.61 0.82
C VAL A 192 6.14 3.57 1.99
N TYR A 193 6.32 4.85 1.70
CA TYR A 193 6.15 5.93 2.67
C TYR A 193 5.12 6.91 2.13
N PHE A 194 4.26 7.43 2.99
CA PHE A 194 3.30 8.47 2.61
C PHE A 194 3.50 9.72 3.44
N LYS A 195 3.72 10.83 2.73
CA LYS A 195 3.61 12.17 3.27
C LYS A 195 2.94 13.04 2.22
N GLY A 196 1.72 13.50 2.53
CA GLY A 196 0.94 14.38 1.69
C GLY A 196 0.78 15.76 2.32
N VAL A 197 0.43 16.74 1.50
CA VAL A 197 0.11 18.12 1.88
C VAL A 197 -1.37 18.31 1.55
N TRP A 198 -2.21 18.62 2.54
CA TRP A 198 -3.64 18.83 2.32
C TRP A 198 -3.89 20.00 1.35
N GLN A 199 -4.89 19.87 0.47
CA GLN A 199 -5.39 21.00 -0.32
C GLN A 199 -6.01 22.08 0.59
N HIS A 200 -6.62 21.65 1.69
CA HIS A 200 -7.15 22.50 2.74
C HIS A 200 -6.59 22.05 4.08
N SER A 201 -5.49 22.67 4.49
CA SER A 201 -4.76 22.29 5.70
C SER A 201 -5.53 22.57 6.98
N PHE A 202 -5.27 21.75 7.99
CA PHE A 202 -5.78 21.98 9.33
C PHE A 202 -4.94 23.08 9.99
N HIS A 203 -5.60 24.01 10.68
CA HIS A 203 -4.88 25.03 11.42
C HIS A 203 -4.30 24.41 12.70
N PRO A 204 -2.99 24.59 13.02
CA PRO A 204 -2.41 24.03 14.25
C PRO A 204 -3.11 24.51 15.54
N HIS A 205 -3.63 25.73 15.55
CA HIS A 205 -4.43 26.26 16.68
C HIS A 205 -5.86 25.70 16.75
N GLY A 206 -6.29 24.97 15.70
CA GLY A 206 -7.53 24.21 15.66
C GLY A 206 -7.37 22.75 16.09
N THR A 207 -6.18 22.36 16.55
CA THR A 207 -5.89 21.05 17.11
C THR A 207 -6.10 21.07 18.62
N TRP A 208 -6.96 20.17 19.12
CA TRP A 208 -7.29 20.09 20.55
C TRP A 208 -7.29 18.63 21.03
N PRO A 209 -7.00 18.38 22.32
CA PRO A 209 -7.19 17.05 22.91
C PRO A 209 -8.66 16.61 22.79
N GLY A 210 -8.87 15.32 22.59
CA GLY A 210 -10.18 14.70 22.62
C GLY A 210 -10.09 13.21 22.85
N THR A 211 -11.19 12.63 23.27
CA THR A 211 -11.29 11.21 23.57
C THR A 211 -11.55 10.40 22.30
N PHE A 212 -10.79 9.33 22.11
CA PHE A 212 -11.00 8.31 21.09
C PHE A 212 -11.37 6.98 21.76
N PHE A 213 -12.44 6.33 21.31
CA PHE A 213 -12.99 5.12 21.91
C PHE A 213 -12.54 3.89 21.11
N CYS A 214 -11.70 3.04 21.70
CA CYS A 214 -11.10 1.86 21.06
C CYS A 214 -12.09 0.68 20.96
N LEU A 215 -11.80 -0.29 20.09
CA LEU A 215 -12.65 -1.49 19.89
C LEU A 215 -12.84 -2.34 21.16
N ASN A 216 -11.83 -2.40 22.03
CA ASN A 216 -11.85 -3.15 23.28
C ASN A 216 -12.66 -2.46 24.40
N GLY A 217 -13.33 -1.34 24.10
CA GLY A 217 -14.08 -0.53 25.06
C GLY A 217 -13.23 0.43 25.90
N SER A 218 -11.90 0.43 25.74
CA SER A 218 -11.03 1.44 26.36
C SER A 218 -11.11 2.78 25.60
N HIS A 219 -10.49 3.82 26.15
CA HIS A 219 -10.34 5.11 25.46
C HIS A 219 -8.91 5.63 25.58
N THR A 220 -8.52 6.49 24.63
CA THR A 220 -7.25 7.21 24.62
C THR A 220 -7.49 8.70 24.35
N GLU A 221 -6.58 9.54 24.82
CA GLU A 221 -6.61 10.98 24.53
C GLU A 221 -5.73 11.27 23.31
N ALA A 222 -6.37 11.69 22.23
CA ALA A 222 -5.74 11.97 20.95
C ALA A 222 -5.82 13.46 20.61
N SER A 223 -4.93 13.93 19.74
CA SER A 223 -4.99 15.29 19.21
C SER A 223 -5.90 15.34 17.99
N PHE A 224 -7.06 15.97 18.09
CA PHE A 224 -8.03 16.11 17.00
C PHE A 224 -7.83 17.41 16.25
N MET A 225 -7.64 17.29 14.94
CA MET A 225 -7.56 18.40 14.00
C MET A 225 -8.96 18.78 13.53
N THR A 226 -9.21 20.08 13.40
CA THR A 226 -10.52 20.60 12.95
C THR A 226 -10.42 21.31 11.60
N ALA A 227 -11.31 20.97 10.67
CA ALA A 227 -11.42 21.63 9.36
C ALA A 227 -12.84 21.56 8.80
N PHE A 228 -13.05 22.15 7.61
CA PHE A 228 -14.21 21.86 6.78
C PHE A 228 -13.83 20.82 5.73
N GLY A 229 -14.71 19.86 5.46
CA GLY A 229 -14.48 18.79 4.49
C GLY A 229 -15.73 18.45 3.68
N ALA A 230 -15.62 17.46 2.79
CA ALA A 230 -16.75 16.93 2.04
C ALA A 230 -17.16 15.56 2.62
N CYS A 231 -18.43 15.42 3.00
CA CYS A 231 -19.02 14.13 3.33
C CYS A 231 -19.85 13.60 2.17
N LEU A 232 -19.94 12.28 2.08
CA LEU A 232 -20.69 11.52 1.09
C LEU A 232 -21.79 10.69 1.82
N ASP A 233 -22.99 10.51 1.25
CA ASP A 233 -24.17 9.91 1.92
C ASP A 233 -24.17 8.35 1.96
N GLY A 234 -24.78 7.73 3.00
CA GLY A 234 -25.02 6.27 3.12
C GLY A 234 -24.27 5.57 4.27
N PHE A 235 -23.15 6.13 4.68
CA PHE A 235 -22.35 5.95 5.90
C PHE A 235 -21.38 7.14 5.91
N LYS A 236 -20.81 7.55 7.05
CA LYS A 236 -19.97 8.76 7.07
C LYS A 236 -18.67 8.49 6.31
N VAL A 237 -18.55 9.03 5.09
CA VAL A 237 -17.29 9.05 4.35
C VAL A 237 -16.83 10.47 4.20
N LEU A 238 -15.61 10.74 4.65
CA LEU A 238 -14.95 12.02 4.48
C LEU A 238 -13.94 11.92 3.34
N LYS A 239 -14.00 12.85 2.39
CA LYS A 239 -12.99 13.02 1.34
C LYS A 239 -12.12 14.24 1.63
N LEU A 240 -10.81 14.01 1.76
CA LEU A 240 -9.78 15.03 2.00
C LEU A 240 -8.79 15.06 0.84
N PRO A 241 -8.88 16.04 -0.07
CA PRO A 241 -7.95 16.17 -1.18
C PRO A 241 -6.58 16.69 -0.74
N TYR A 242 -5.53 16.23 -1.42
CA TYR A 242 -4.17 16.72 -1.29
C TYR A 242 -3.85 17.79 -2.34
N MET A 243 -2.97 18.75 -2.02
CA MET A 243 -2.48 19.76 -2.96
C MET A 243 -1.80 19.10 -4.16
N PRO A 244 -2.11 19.54 -5.40
CA PRO A 244 -1.32 19.22 -6.57
C PRO A 244 0.01 20.02 -6.57
N TRP A 245 1.09 19.41 -7.03
CA TRP A 245 2.48 19.91 -6.92
C TRP A 245 2.74 21.33 -7.45
N ARG A 246 2.18 21.74 -8.60
CA ARG A 246 2.58 23.03 -9.23
C ARG A 246 2.27 24.26 -8.39
N LEU A 247 1.36 24.17 -7.42
CA LEU A 247 1.00 25.27 -6.54
C LEU A 247 1.97 25.46 -5.35
N VAL A 248 2.89 24.52 -5.12
CA VAL A 248 3.80 24.55 -3.96
C VAL A 248 5.16 25.21 -4.30
N MET A 249 5.53 25.31 -5.60
CA MET A 249 6.89 25.73 -6.02
C MET A 249 6.97 26.76 -7.15
N CYS A 250 5.86 27.32 -7.63
CA CYS A 250 5.89 28.32 -8.71
C CYS A 250 5.19 29.61 -8.28
N GLU A 251 5.98 30.67 -8.03
CA GLU A 251 5.48 32.05 -7.87
C GLU A 251 4.97 32.65 -9.20
N GLU A 252 5.24 32.00 -10.35
CA GLU A 252 4.81 32.46 -11.67
C GLU A 252 3.77 31.50 -12.27
N VAL A 253 2.51 31.87 -12.13
CA VAL A 253 1.35 31.14 -12.68
C VAL A 253 1.19 31.49 -14.15
N GLN A 254 1.69 30.64 -15.05
CA GLN A 254 1.30 30.65 -16.46
C GLN A 254 0.71 29.29 -16.89
N GLU A 255 -0.55 29.37 -17.31
CA GLU A 255 -1.41 28.34 -17.93
C GLU A 255 -1.45 26.95 -17.27
N PHE A 256 -2.50 26.77 -16.45
CA PHE A 256 -3.01 25.48 -15.96
C PHE A 256 -3.21 24.48 -17.11
N ARG A 257 -2.46 23.37 -17.11
CA ARG A 257 -2.83 22.17 -17.86
C ARG A 257 -3.33 21.09 -16.91
N SER A 258 -4.53 20.59 -17.17
CA SER A 258 -5.38 19.74 -16.32
C SER A 258 -4.92 18.28 -16.17
N TYR A 259 -3.62 17.98 -16.19
CA TYR A 259 -3.10 16.59 -16.27
C TYR A 259 -2.32 16.12 -15.04
N GLU A 260 -2.37 16.85 -13.94
CA GLU A 260 -1.64 16.52 -12.70
C GLU A 260 -2.38 15.43 -11.89
N ALA A 261 -1.63 14.49 -11.31
CA ALA A 261 -2.23 13.49 -10.41
C ALA A 261 -2.87 14.22 -9.23
N ARG A 262 -4.10 13.84 -8.94
CA ARG A 262 -4.84 14.30 -7.77
C ARG A 262 -4.97 13.11 -6.84
N TYR A 263 -4.69 13.36 -5.57
CA TYR A 263 -4.81 12.34 -4.55
C TYR A 263 -5.81 12.81 -3.50
N SER A 264 -6.59 11.87 -2.98
CA SER A 264 -7.52 12.13 -1.88
C SER A 264 -7.42 11.01 -0.85
N MET A 265 -7.44 11.38 0.43
CA MET A 265 -7.73 10.45 1.52
C MET A 265 -9.25 10.33 1.68
N LEU A 266 -9.74 9.12 1.66
CA LEU A 266 -11.13 8.76 1.96
C LEU A 266 -11.13 8.12 3.34
N VAL A 267 -11.85 8.70 4.30
CA VAL A 267 -12.01 8.16 5.66
C VAL A 267 -13.42 7.61 5.80
N PHE A 268 -13.52 6.32 6.07
CA PHE A 268 -14.75 5.58 6.23
C PHE A 268 -14.99 5.37 7.73
N LEU A 269 -16.03 6.01 8.26
CA LEU A 269 -16.36 6.00 9.67
C LEU A 269 -17.71 5.28 9.88
N PRO A 270 -17.73 4.13 10.57
CA PRO A 270 -18.97 3.43 10.88
C PRO A 270 -19.80 4.20 11.92
N ASP A 271 -21.13 4.06 11.88
CA ASP A 271 -22.01 4.63 12.91
C ASP A 271 -21.88 3.88 14.25
N ALA A 272 -21.74 2.55 14.20
CA ALA A 272 -21.48 1.70 15.36
C ALA A 272 -19.99 1.70 15.73
N HIS A 273 -19.67 1.63 17.04
CA HIS A 273 -18.28 1.60 17.54
C HIS A 273 -17.49 0.37 17.11
N ASP A 274 -18.16 -0.78 16.98
CA ASP A 274 -17.63 -2.06 16.52
C ASP A 274 -17.93 -2.32 15.03
N GLY A 275 -18.47 -1.32 14.31
CA GLY A 275 -18.96 -1.45 12.95
C GLY A 275 -17.87 -1.54 11.87
N ILE A 276 -16.59 -1.44 12.22
CA ILE A 276 -15.48 -1.41 11.24
C ILE A 276 -15.44 -2.68 10.39
N THR A 277 -15.70 -3.84 10.99
CA THR A 277 -15.73 -5.13 10.28
C THR A 277 -16.87 -5.18 9.26
N ALA A 278 -18.08 -4.80 9.68
CA ALA A 278 -19.25 -4.76 8.80
C ALA A 278 -19.08 -3.74 7.66
N MET A 279 -18.48 -2.58 7.95
CA MET A 279 -18.16 -1.57 6.96
C MET A 279 -17.12 -2.05 5.96
N VAL A 280 -16.05 -2.70 6.42
CA VAL A 280 -15.05 -3.30 5.54
C VAL A 280 -15.71 -4.36 4.66
N ASP A 281 -16.62 -5.19 5.19
CA ASP A 281 -17.38 -6.13 4.38
C ASP A 281 -18.19 -5.43 3.29
N VAL A 282 -18.94 -4.37 3.61
CA VAL A 282 -19.71 -3.59 2.62
C VAL A 282 -18.80 -3.00 1.54
N VAL A 283 -17.70 -2.37 1.94
CA VAL A 283 -16.73 -1.73 1.02
C VAL A 283 -16.02 -2.76 0.14
N THR A 284 -15.81 -3.98 0.63
CA THR A 284 -15.01 -5.02 -0.04
C THR A 284 -15.84 -6.08 -0.76
N THR A 285 -17.18 -6.08 -0.62
CA THR A 285 -18.08 -7.08 -1.24
C THR A 285 -17.98 -7.11 -2.77
N ALA A 286 -17.78 -5.96 -3.44
CA ALA A 286 -17.38 -5.95 -4.84
C ALA A 286 -16.63 -4.65 -5.24
N PRO A 287 -15.63 -4.72 -6.14
CA PRO A 287 -14.92 -3.53 -6.67
C PRO A 287 -15.84 -2.50 -7.32
N ALA A 288 -16.85 -2.99 -8.06
CA ALA A 288 -17.88 -2.15 -8.68
C ALA A 288 -18.79 -1.47 -7.65
N SER A 289 -18.96 -2.10 -6.48
CA SER A 289 -19.74 -1.51 -5.38
C SER A 289 -19.03 -0.30 -4.81
N LEU A 290 -17.70 -0.32 -4.60
CA LEU A 290 -17.01 0.85 -4.03
C LEU A 290 -17.04 2.06 -4.97
N GLN A 291 -16.76 1.88 -6.26
CA GLN A 291 -16.86 3.00 -7.22
C GLN A 291 -18.32 3.43 -7.41
N GLY A 292 -19.26 2.49 -7.51
CA GLY A 292 -20.68 2.80 -7.60
C GLY A 292 -21.24 3.51 -6.36
N ILE A 293 -20.69 3.22 -5.17
CA ILE A 293 -20.95 3.94 -3.92
C ILE A 293 -20.42 5.37 -4.04
N LEU A 294 -19.15 5.54 -4.40
CA LEU A 294 -18.53 6.87 -4.55
C LEU A 294 -19.23 7.73 -5.61
N ASP A 295 -19.70 7.13 -6.71
CA ASP A 295 -20.40 7.83 -7.81
C ASP A 295 -21.82 8.28 -7.43
N GLN A 296 -22.49 7.57 -6.52
CA GLN A 296 -23.86 7.89 -6.07
C GLN A 296 -23.90 8.87 -4.90
N MET A 297 -22.75 9.12 -4.28
CA MET A 297 -22.64 9.96 -3.11
C MET A 297 -22.62 11.45 -3.47
N THR A 298 -23.32 12.27 -2.67
CA THR A 298 -23.37 13.73 -2.87
C THR A 298 -22.43 14.43 -1.90
N GLU A 299 -21.59 15.34 -2.39
CA GLU A 299 -20.68 16.14 -1.55
C GLU A 299 -21.46 17.15 -0.69
N ARG A 300 -21.21 17.12 0.62
CA ARG A 300 -21.71 18.13 1.58
C ARG A 300 -20.57 18.72 2.39
N THR A 301 -20.59 20.04 2.59
CA THR A 301 -19.62 20.69 3.49
C THR A 301 -19.90 20.32 4.94
N VAL A 302 -18.91 19.72 5.61
CA VAL A 302 -19.00 19.23 6.99
C VAL A 302 -17.91 19.82 7.88
N ARG A 303 -18.18 19.91 9.18
CA ARG A 303 -17.14 20.17 10.18
C ARG A 303 -16.46 18.85 10.55
N VAL A 304 -15.16 18.77 10.33
CA VAL A 304 -14.35 17.57 10.54
C VAL A 304 -13.62 17.66 11.86
N LYS A 305 -13.63 16.58 12.63
CA LYS A 305 -12.68 16.28 13.71
C LYS A 305 -11.99 14.96 13.37
N LEU A 306 -10.71 15.02 13.01
CA LEU A 306 -9.90 13.86 12.64
C LEU A 306 -8.66 13.79 13.56
N PRO A 307 -8.38 12.65 14.22
CA PRO A 307 -7.19 12.54 15.03
C PRO A 307 -5.93 12.57 14.18
N LYS A 308 -4.84 13.10 14.73
CA LYS A 308 -3.49 12.90 14.21
C LYS A 308 -3.07 11.47 14.46
N PHE A 309 -2.37 10.86 13.51
CA PHE A 309 -1.82 9.53 13.68
C PHE A 309 -0.60 9.33 12.77
N GLU A 310 0.28 8.44 13.19
CA GLU A 310 1.43 7.98 12.41
C GLU A 310 1.48 6.46 12.57
N ILE A 311 1.26 5.74 11.47
CA ILE A 311 1.24 4.27 11.48
C ILE A 311 2.47 3.79 10.73
N SER A 312 3.28 2.97 11.39
CA SER A 312 4.36 2.20 10.79
C SER A 312 3.99 0.72 10.88
N PHE A 313 3.78 0.10 9.72
CA PHE A 313 3.32 -1.29 9.65
C PHE A 313 4.29 -2.12 8.83
N LYS A 314 4.81 -3.18 9.45
CA LYS A 314 5.61 -4.22 8.80
C LYS A 314 4.76 -5.48 8.68
N TRP A 315 4.63 -5.99 7.46
CA TRP A 315 3.88 -7.21 7.15
C TRP A 315 4.89 -8.32 6.90
N ASP A 316 5.25 -9.02 7.98
CA ASP A 316 6.32 -10.02 7.92
C ASP A 316 5.89 -11.31 7.21
N ASP A 317 4.69 -11.82 7.44
CA ASP A 317 4.24 -13.09 6.86
C ASP A 317 3.30 -12.92 5.67
N LEU A 318 3.51 -11.88 4.85
CA LEU A 318 2.62 -11.60 3.72
C LEU A 318 2.57 -12.79 2.74
N GLU A 319 3.66 -13.54 2.55
CA GLU A 319 3.62 -14.77 1.74
C GLU A 319 2.69 -15.85 2.29
N VAL A 320 2.53 -15.94 3.61
CA VAL A 320 1.62 -16.89 4.25
C VAL A 320 0.19 -16.42 4.07
N ASP A 321 -0.04 -15.12 4.26
CA ASP A 321 -1.36 -14.52 4.13
C ASP A 321 -1.87 -14.54 2.68
N LEU A 322 -1.00 -14.28 1.70
CA LEU A 322 -1.32 -14.40 0.27
C LEU A 322 -1.79 -15.81 -0.12
N ARG A 323 -1.24 -16.86 0.50
CA ARG A 323 -1.69 -18.25 0.31
C ARG A 323 -3.08 -18.48 0.92
N ARG A 324 -3.40 -17.77 2.01
CA ARG A 324 -4.63 -17.94 2.81
C ARG A 324 -5.83 -17.12 2.33
N LEU A 325 -5.71 -16.29 1.29
CA LEU A 325 -6.79 -15.46 0.72
C LEU A 325 -7.94 -16.26 0.03
N GLY A 326 -8.22 -17.49 0.48
CA GLY A 326 -9.32 -18.35 0.02
C GLY A 326 -9.10 -18.97 -1.36
N ARG A 327 -10.17 -19.22 -2.12
CA ARG A 327 -10.13 -19.83 -3.46
C ARG A 327 -9.32 -19.04 -4.50
N LEU A 328 -8.93 -17.81 -4.16
CA LEU A 328 -8.13 -16.91 -4.99
C LEU A 328 -6.76 -16.64 -4.36
N GLY A 329 -6.28 -17.52 -3.47
CA GLY A 329 -4.94 -17.43 -2.90
C GLY A 329 -3.83 -17.67 -3.93
N LEU A 330 -2.64 -17.20 -3.60
CA LEU A 330 -1.43 -17.35 -4.41
C LEU A 330 -0.50 -18.35 -3.72
N SER A 331 -0.37 -19.56 -4.28
CA SER A 331 0.37 -20.67 -3.64
C SER A 331 1.58 -21.14 -4.43
N LEU A 332 1.46 -21.24 -5.76
CA LEU A 332 2.50 -21.80 -6.63
C LEU A 332 3.82 -21.04 -6.58
N PRO A 333 3.87 -19.68 -6.59
CA PRO A 333 5.15 -18.98 -6.49
C PRO A 333 5.94 -19.29 -5.22
N PHE A 334 5.26 -19.75 -4.17
CA PHE A 334 5.85 -20.06 -2.88
C PHE A 334 6.12 -21.57 -2.67
N SER A 335 5.74 -22.41 -3.64
CA SER A 335 5.89 -23.86 -3.55
C SER A 335 7.35 -24.26 -3.74
N THR A 336 7.86 -25.12 -2.87
CA THR A 336 9.23 -25.65 -2.99
C THR A 336 9.37 -26.70 -4.09
N GLU A 337 8.25 -27.18 -4.60
CA GLU A 337 8.16 -28.29 -5.55
C GLU A 337 7.67 -27.83 -6.92
N GLU A 338 6.75 -26.86 -6.95
CA GLU A 338 6.02 -26.47 -8.17
C GLU A 338 6.34 -25.05 -8.66
N ALA A 339 7.05 -24.23 -7.88
CA ALA A 339 7.33 -22.85 -8.26
C ALA A 339 8.27 -22.78 -9.47
N ASP A 340 7.85 -21.97 -10.45
CA ASP A 340 8.61 -21.71 -11.68
C ASP A 340 8.84 -20.21 -11.89
N LEU A 341 9.88 -19.69 -11.25
CA LEU A 341 10.36 -18.30 -11.39
C LEU A 341 11.73 -18.22 -12.10
N ARG A 342 12.08 -19.29 -12.83
CA ARG A 342 13.40 -19.48 -13.44
C ARG A 342 13.74 -18.49 -14.54
N GLY A 343 12.73 -17.83 -15.13
CA GLY A 343 12.94 -16.77 -16.12
C GLY A 343 13.72 -15.55 -15.58
N MET A 344 13.94 -15.49 -14.25
CA MET A 344 14.82 -14.50 -13.62
C MET A 344 16.31 -14.80 -13.80
N CYS A 345 16.72 -16.06 -14.01
CA CYS A 345 18.11 -16.50 -13.82
C CYS A 345 18.76 -17.17 -15.02
N VAL A 346 20.09 -17.09 -15.10
CA VAL A 346 20.90 -17.61 -16.21
C VAL A 346 21.15 -19.12 -16.09
N ALA A 347 21.23 -19.68 -14.87
CA ALA A 347 21.55 -21.09 -14.67
C ALA A 347 20.55 -22.05 -15.35
N ASP A 348 19.33 -21.60 -15.63
CA ASP A 348 18.28 -22.41 -16.25
C ASP A 348 18.37 -22.47 -17.79
N ASP A 349 19.18 -21.60 -18.44
CA ASP A 349 19.49 -21.69 -19.87
C ASP A 349 20.51 -22.81 -20.19
N ILE A 350 21.15 -23.38 -19.16
CA ILE A 350 22.25 -24.36 -19.30
C ILE A 350 21.73 -25.82 -19.29
N VAL A 351 20.49 -26.06 -18.84
CA VAL A 351 19.92 -27.41 -18.84
C VAL A 351 19.35 -27.70 -20.23
N ALA A 352 20.00 -28.59 -20.99
CA ALA A 352 19.59 -29.00 -22.33
C ALA A 352 18.12 -29.46 -22.39
N GLU A 353 17.46 -29.22 -23.52
CA GLU A 353 16.12 -29.75 -23.81
C GLU A 353 16.12 -31.28 -23.64
N GLY A 354 15.50 -31.78 -22.56
CA GLY A 354 15.41 -33.22 -22.25
C GLY A 354 15.61 -33.60 -20.78
N ASP A 355 16.27 -32.76 -19.96
CA ASP A 355 16.55 -33.03 -18.53
C ASP A 355 15.61 -32.25 -17.58
N GLU A 356 14.31 -32.24 -17.87
CA GLU A 356 13.33 -31.51 -17.07
C GLU A 356 13.22 -32.02 -15.62
N GLN A 357 13.49 -33.32 -15.38
CA GLN A 357 13.46 -33.93 -14.05
C GLN A 357 14.63 -33.52 -13.12
N GLN A 358 15.72 -32.93 -13.63
CA GLN A 358 16.85 -32.47 -12.80
C GLN A 358 16.76 -30.97 -12.44
N ARG A 359 15.74 -30.27 -12.93
CA ARG A 359 15.62 -28.82 -12.69
C ARG A 359 15.05 -28.53 -11.30
N ARG A 360 15.88 -27.91 -10.45
CA ARG A 360 15.48 -27.44 -9.12
C ARG A 360 14.44 -26.30 -9.23
N PRO A 361 13.25 -26.41 -8.60
CA PRO A 361 12.27 -25.33 -8.54
C PRO A 361 12.89 -24.02 -8.04
N MET A 362 12.32 -22.90 -8.47
CA MET A 362 12.74 -21.57 -8.03
C MET A 362 11.56 -20.86 -7.40
N SER A 363 11.65 -20.64 -6.09
CA SER A 363 10.51 -20.25 -5.26
C SER A 363 10.72 -18.86 -4.63
N LEU A 364 9.65 -18.07 -4.61
CA LEU A 364 9.57 -16.86 -3.81
C LEU A 364 9.41 -17.27 -2.34
N ARG A 365 10.36 -16.91 -1.50
CA ARG A 365 10.37 -17.35 -0.10
C ARG A 365 9.76 -16.36 0.86
N LYS A 366 10.13 -15.10 0.70
CA LYS A 366 9.72 -14.02 1.60
C LYS A 366 9.15 -12.87 0.79
N VAL A 367 8.04 -12.30 1.26
CA VAL A 367 7.52 -11.03 0.77
C VAL A 367 7.46 -10.07 1.94
N ALA A 368 8.52 -9.29 2.13
CA ALA A 368 8.57 -8.30 3.19
C ALA A 368 7.91 -7.01 2.69
N HIS A 369 6.80 -6.59 3.31
CA HIS A 369 6.12 -5.34 2.97
C HIS A 369 6.14 -4.38 4.17
N MET A 370 6.59 -3.14 3.97
CA MET A 370 6.53 -2.10 5.00
C MET A 370 5.85 -0.85 4.46
N ALA A 371 4.90 -0.32 5.22
CA ALA A 371 4.21 0.91 4.91
C ALA A 371 4.20 1.87 6.10
N VAL A 372 4.44 3.14 5.80
CA VAL A 372 4.37 4.21 6.79
C VAL A 372 3.45 5.31 6.27
N VAL A 373 2.45 5.69 7.06
CA VAL A 373 1.56 6.82 6.78
C VAL A 373 1.58 7.77 7.96
N LYS A 374 1.84 9.06 7.69
CA LYS A 374 1.77 10.13 8.68
C LYS A 374 0.67 11.13 8.31
N VAL A 375 -0.27 11.33 9.23
CA VAL A 375 -1.35 12.30 9.14
C VAL A 375 -1.17 13.36 10.23
N SER A 376 -0.93 14.60 9.79
CA SER A 376 -0.76 15.77 10.65
C SER A 376 -1.47 16.99 10.05
N GLU A 377 -1.37 18.12 10.74
CA GLU A 377 -1.96 19.39 10.29
C GLU A 377 -1.31 19.93 9.02
N ALA A 378 -0.02 19.64 8.84
CA ALA A 378 0.82 20.30 7.86
C ALA A 378 0.51 19.88 6.41
N GLY A 379 0.15 20.89 5.63
CA GLY A 379 0.21 20.93 4.18
C GLY A 379 0.49 22.38 3.74
N SER A 380 1.74 22.72 3.44
CA SER A 380 2.21 24.11 3.30
C SER A 380 2.03 24.92 4.59
N GLU A 381 3.08 25.61 5.03
CA GLU A 381 2.96 26.61 6.09
C GLU A 381 2.14 27.79 5.56
N GLY A 382 0.81 27.70 5.65
CA GLY A 382 -0.06 28.74 5.09
C GLY A 382 -1.53 28.41 5.30
N GLY A 383 -2.05 28.75 6.48
CA GLY A 383 -3.47 28.63 6.81
C GLY A 383 -4.35 29.56 5.99
N GLU A 384 -4.69 29.17 4.76
CA GLU A 384 -5.54 29.97 3.88
C GLU A 384 -7.04 29.75 4.09
N LEU A 385 -7.48 28.66 4.74
CA LEU A 385 -8.94 28.43 4.91
C LEU A 385 -9.59 29.49 5.84
N ASN A 386 -8.81 30.09 6.75
CA ASN A 386 -9.26 31.19 7.59
C ASN A 386 -9.39 32.54 6.84
N SER A 387 -8.86 32.68 5.62
CA SER A 387 -9.03 33.91 4.82
C SER A 387 -10.38 33.91 4.09
N TYR A 388 -10.84 32.75 3.62
CA TYR A 388 -12.11 32.61 2.88
C TYR A 388 -13.35 32.88 3.74
N LEU A 389 -13.24 32.68 5.07
CA LEU A 389 -14.34 32.86 6.02
C LEU A 389 -14.35 34.23 6.72
N ARG A 390 -13.29 35.04 6.56
CA ARG A 390 -13.16 36.35 7.23
C ARG A 390 -14.14 37.43 6.73
N GLY A 391 -15.04 37.08 5.81
CA GLY A 391 -16.02 37.99 5.21
C GLY A 391 -17.45 37.47 5.12
N ARG A 392 -17.80 36.32 5.73
CA ARG A 392 -19.20 35.84 5.75
C ARG A 392 -19.81 36.04 7.14
N PRO A 393 -20.98 36.70 7.25
CA PRO A 393 -21.73 36.74 8.51
C PRO A 393 -22.05 35.31 8.96
N GLU A 394 -22.12 35.10 10.28
CA GLU A 394 -22.64 33.89 10.93
C GLU A 394 -24.09 33.64 10.52
N LEU A 395 -24.28 33.10 9.33
CA LEU A 395 -25.38 32.21 9.04
C LEU A 395 -24.81 30.85 9.41
N THR A 396 -25.31 30.22 10.47
CA THR A 396 -25.03 28.81 10.76
C THR A 396 -25.97 27.99 9.89
N PRO A 397 -25.61 27.54 8.67
CA PRO A 397 -26.30 26.39 8.11
C PRO A 397 -26.00 25.20 9.03
N ASP A 398 -26.95 24.27 9.12
CA ASP A 398 -26.78 22.99 9.80
C ASP A 398 -25.63 22.20 9.15
N PHE A 399 -24.39 22.47 9.58
CA PHE A 399 -23.23 21.71 9.13
C PHE A 399 -23.31 20.32 9.74
N VAL A 400 -23.28 19.29 8.91
CA VAL A 400 -23.10 17.92 9.39
C VAL A 400 -21.72 17.82 10.04
N GLU A 401 -21.62 17.18 11.21
CA GLU A 401 -20.33 16.91 11.87
C GLU A 401 -19.80 15.51 11.53
N PHE A 402 -18.56 15.47 11.07
CA PHE A 402 -17.77 14.26 10.90
C PHE A 402 -16.76 14.18 12.05
N VAL A 403 -16.97 13.27 12.99
CA VAL A 403 -16.13 13.12 14.19
C VAL A 403 -15.58 11.70 14.21
N ALA A 404 -14.29 11.55 13.88
CA ALA A 404 -13.60 10.27 13.86
C ALA A 404 -13.05 9.91 15.25
N ASP A 405 -13.94 9.78 16.23
CA ASP A 405 -13.65 9.47 17.63
C ASP A 405 -13.64 7.96 17.95
N ARG A 406 -13.65 7.11 16.93
CA ARG A 406 -13.75 5.67 17.04
C ARG A 406 -13.13 4.99 15.81
N PRO A 407 -12.88 3.67 15.83
CA PRO A 407 -12.21 2.94 14.78
C PRO A 407 -12.75 3.24 13.38
N PHE A 408 -11.83 3.55 12.47
CA PHE A 408 -12.16 3.93 11.10
C PHE A 408 -11.18 3.32 10.10
N THR A 409 -11.63 3.18 8.86
CA THR A 409 -10.78 2.74 7.73
C THR A 409 -10.45 3.95 6.88
N PHE A 410 -9.25 3.98 6.30
CA PHE A 410 -8.90 5.01 5.33
C PHE A 410 -8.33 4.39 4.05
N LEU A 411 -8.59 5.04 2.92
CA LEU A 411 -8.01 4.74 1.61
C LEU A 411 -7.36 6.01 1.05
N ILE A 412 -6.20 5.89 0.44
CA ILE A 412 -5.60 6.99 -0.33
C ILE A 412 -5.70 6.63 -1.79
N GLN A 413 -6.45 7.43 -2.55
CA GLN A 413 -6.78 7.17 -3.95
C GLN A 413 -6.08 8.18 -4.86
N GLU A 414 -5.53 7.71 -5.98
CA GLU A 414 -5.20 8.56 -7.14
C GLU A 414 -6.46 8.70 -8.00
N GLU A 415 -7.00 9.92 -8.09
CA GLU A 415 -8.37 10.15 -8.56
C GLU A 415 -8.56 9.85 -10.06
N TRP A 416 -7.53 10.05 -10.90
CA TRP A 416 -7.67 9.87 -12.34
C TRP A 416 -7.73 8.40 -12.75
N SER A 417 -6.81 7.60 -12.23
CA SER A 417 -6.74 6.16 -12.48
C SER A 417 -7.76 5.41 -11.63
N GLY A 418 -8.11 5.95 -10.46
CA GLY A 418 -8.94 5.33 -9.44
C GLY A 418 -8.18 4.31 -8.58
N VAL A 419 -6.85 4.26 -8.67
CA VAL A 419 -6.00 3.30 -7.94
C VAL A 419 -5.92 3.69 -6.46
N PHE A 420 -6.10 2.69 -5.59
CA PHE A 420 -5.83 2.83 -4.16
C PHE A 420 -4.35 2.60 -3.87
N VAL A 421 -3.66 3.69 -3.53
CA VAL A 421 -2.24 3.71 -3.22
C VAL A 421 -2.00 3.19 -1.82
N PHE A 422 -2.83 3.56 -0.86
CA PHE A 422 -2.79 3.06 0.52
C PHE A 422 -4.17 2.60 0.97
N ALA A 423 -4.18 1.61 1.85
CA ALA A 423 -5.34 1.18 2.60
C ALA A 423 -4.92 0.87 4.03
N GLY A 424 -5.76 1.21 5.00
CA GLY A 424 -5.47 0.96 6.39
C GLY A 424 -6.65 1.22 7.32
N HIS A 425 -6.46 0.91 8.58
CA HIS A 425 -7.42 1.18 9.64
C HIS A 425 -6.72 1.71 10.89
N VAL A 426 -7.45 2.54 11.62
CA VAL A 426 -7.02 3.13 12.89
C VAL A 426 -7.91 2.58 13.98
N LEU A 427 -7.33 1.82 14.91
CA LEU A 427 -7.98 1.33 16.13
C LEU A 427 -7.57 2.13 17.36
N ASP A 428 -6.40 2.76 17.33
CA ASP A 428 -5.87 3.64 18.37
C ASP A 428 -4.93 4.69 17.73
N PRO A 429 -5.33 5.96 17.58
CA PRO A 429 -4.51 6.98 16.90
C PRO A 429 -3.21 7.35 17.63
N THR A 430 -3.01 6.87 18.86
CA THR A 430 -1.79 7.13 19.66
C THR A 430 -0.71 6.08 19.49
N LYS A 431 -0.96 5.04 18.67
CA LYS A 431 -0.08 3.88 18.45
C LYS A 431 0.43 3.74 17.03
#